data_AF-A0A151AQ06-F1
#
_entry.id   AF-A0A151AQ06-F1
#
_cell.length_a   1.000
_cell.length_b   1.000
_cell.length_c   1.000
_cell.angle_alpha   90.00
_cell.angle_beta   90.00
_cell.angle_gamma   90.00
#
_symmetry.space_group_name_H-M   'P 1'
#
loop_
_entity.id
_entity.type
_entity.pdbx_description
1 polymer ?
#
loop_
_entity_poly.entity_id
_entity_poly.type
_entity_poly.pdbx_seq_one_letter_code
_entity_poly.pdbx_strand_id
1 'polypeptide(L)'
;MMLDMHLKDINTLEQSVINTFPPEAKHNFKYYIRRVRTIKPKKSVGFEGKIYLLVDRRVYSSAESFAAFCKTSKWATLIGKRTGGDGIGIDPILCSLPNSGFVIRFTGEMGLNSDGSANEETQTEPDISVSPVRIELENYRYDEAVQEVLKHINK
;
A
#
# COMPACT_ATOMS: atom_id res chain seq x y z
N MET A 1 -9.24 -1.49 20.29
CA MET A 1 -8.27 -1.06 21.31
C MET A 1 -7.42 0.03 20.68
N MET A 2 -7.61 1.30 21.05
CA MET A 2 -6.75 2.39 20.58
C MET A 2 -5.34 2.11 21.10
N LEU A 3 -4.44 1.71 20.21
CA LEU A 3 -3.01 1.65 20.51
C LEU A 3 -2.56 3.04 20.92
N ASP A 4 -1.76 3.15 21.98
CA ASP A 4 -1.11 4.38 22.39
C ASP A 4 -0.25 4.88 21.21
N MET A 5 -0.79 5.87 20.48
CA MET A 5 -0.15 6.43 19.29
C MET A 5 0.73 7.58 19.75
N HIS A 6 2.03 7.30 19.88
CA HIS A 6 3.03 8.34 20.11
C HIS A 6 3.22 9.20 18.86
N LEU A 7 2.32 10.16 18.68
CA LEU A 7 2.36 11.19 17.67
C LEU A 7 3.51 12.17 17.96
N LYS A 8 4.27 12.50 16.92
CA LYS A 8 5.35 13.49 16.98
C LYS A 8 4.96 14.72 16.19
N ASP A 9 5.38 15.90 16.64
CA ASP A 9 5.14 17.15 15.92
C ASP A 9 5.86 17.12 14.56
N ILE A 10 5.16 17.47 13.48
CA ILE A 10 5.74 17.43 12.13
C ILE A 10 6.95 18.36 11.98
N ASN A 11 7.04 19.42 12.79
CA ASN A 11 8.16 20.36 12.78
C ASN A 11 9.47 19.73 13.32
N THR A 12 9.43 18.53 13.90
CA THR A 12 10.65 17.80 14.29
C THR A 12 11.29 17.03 13.13
N LEU A 13 10.66 16.97 11.96
CA LEU A 13 11.25 16.35 10.77
C LEU A 13 12.29 17.28 10.15
N GLU A 14 13.34 16.69 9.58
CA GLU A 14 14.31 17.46 8.78
C GLU A 14 13.62 18.07 7.56
N GLN A 15 14.01 19.30 7.20
CA GLN A 15 13.44 20.01 6.06
C GLN A 15 13.68 19.25 4.74
N SER A 16 14.79 18.52 4.64
CA SER A 16 15.09 17.63 3.51
C SER A 16 14.03 16.54 3.35
N VAL A 17 13.57 15.95 4.45
CA VAL A 17 12.55 14.89 4.48
C VAL A 17 11.17 15.45 4.17
N ILE A 18 10.75 16.52 4.85
CA ILE A 18 9.40 17.07 4.63
C ILE A 18 9.23 17.60 3.19
N ASN A 19 10.33 17.96 2.52
CA ASN A 19 10.30 18.38 1.13
C ASN A 19 10.04 17.25 0.13
N THR A 20 10.17 15.98 0.53
CA THR A 20 9.81 14.83 -0.30
C THR A 20 8.34 14.45 -0.17
N PHE A 21 7.60 15.03 0.79
CA PHE A 21 6.20 14.72 1.02
C PHE A 21 5.30 15.60 0.14
N PRO A 22 4.01 15.21 -0.04
CA PRO A 22 3.05 16.02 -0.75
C PRO A 22 2.92 17.43 -0.15
N PRO A 23 2.63 18.47 -0.96
CA PRO A 23 2.53 19.84 -0.47
C PRO A 23 1.59 20.02 0.72
N GLU A 24 0.45 19.33 0.70
CA GLU A 24 -0.55 19.37 1.77
C GLU A 24 -0.04 18.79 3.08
N ALA A 25 0.94 17.88 3.07
CA ALA A 25 1.57 17.36 4.29
C ALA A 25 2.21 18.49 5.13
N LYS A 26 2.69 19.55 4.48
CA LYS A 26 3.37 20.69 5.13
C LYS A 26 2.43 21.66 5.83
N HIS A 27 1.15 21.67 5.43
CA HIS A 27 0.20 22.70 5.84
C HIS A 27 -1.03 22.13 6.55
N ASN A 28 -1.43 20.90 6.23
CA ASN A 28 -2.67 20.30 6.70
C ASN A 28 -2.47 19.31 7.85
N PHE A 29 -1.22 18.94 8.15
CA PHE A 29 -0.88 17.96 9.19
C PHE A 29 -0.04 18.60 10.29
N LYS A 30 -0.41 18.32 11.55
CA LYS A 30 0.33 18.77 12.73
C LYS A 30 1.29 17.70 13.27
N TYR A 31 0.91 16.44 13.09
CA TYR A 31 1.60 15.31 13.69
C TYR A 31 1.91 14.24 12.67
N TYR A 32 2.95 13.45 12.95
CA TYR A 32 3.29 12.26 12.21
C TYR A 32 3.56 11.08 13.14
N ILE A 33 3.45 9.88 12.59
CA ILE A 33 3.90 8.65 13.23
C ILE A 33 4.86 7.93 12.29
N ARG A 34 5.99 7.48 12.83
CA ARG A 34 6.93 6.62 12.11
C ARG A 34 6.91 5.24 12.72
N ARG A 35 6.42 4.24 11.97
CA ARG A 35 6.43 2.83 12.37
C ARG A 35 7.43 2.06 11.53
N VAL A 36 8.45 1.51 12.19
CA VAL A 36 9.36 0.55 11.56
C VAL A 36 8.98 -0.84 12.05
N ARG A 37 8.69 -1.75 11.12
CA ARG A 37 8.38 -3.15 11.42
C ARG A 37 9.40 -4.04 10.71
N THR A 38 10.10 -4.87 11.48
CA THR A 38 10.93 -5.95 10.93
C THR A 38 10.14 -7.25 10.97
N ILE A 39 9.86 -7.81 9.79
CA ILE A 39 9.16 -9.09 9.68
C ILE A 39 10.21 -10.21 9.67
N LYS A 40 10.06 -11.18 10.58
CA LYS A 40 10.87 -12.40 10.64
C LYS A 40 9.98 -13.62 10.43
N PRO A 41 10.42 -14.63 9.67
CA PRO A 41 9.65 -15.87 9.51
C PRO A 41 9.50 -16.57 10.87
N LYS A 42 8.28 -16.96 11.24
CA LYS A 42 8.00 -17.70 12.50
C LYS A 42 8.08 -19.22 12.33
N LYS A 43 7.64 -19.73 11.17
CA LYS A 43 7.62 -21.15 10.78
C LYS A 43 7.93 -21.25 9.30
N SER A 44 9.17 -20.96 8.93
CA SER A 44 9.57 -20.97 7.52
C SER A 44 9.39 -22.36 6.94
N VAL A 45 8.84 -22.43 5.73
CA VAL A 45 8.84 -23.66 4.91
C VAL A 45 10.07 -23.77 4.02
N GLY A 46 11.01 -22.81 4.11
CA GLY A 46 12.23 -22.81 3.30
C GLY A 46 11.98 -22.57 1.81
N PHE A 47 10.95 -21.80 1.44
CA PHE A 47 10.72 -21.46 0.04
C PHE A 47 11.78 -20.45 -0.43
N GLU A 48 12.64 -20.88 -1.36
CA GLU A 48 13.71 -20.08 -1.95
C GLU A 48 13.41 -19.65 -3.40
N GLY A 49 12.24 -20.01 -3.92
CA GLY A 49 11.81 -19.62 -5.26
C GLY A 49 11.48 -18.13 -5.38
N LYS A 50 11.31 -17.67 -6.62
CA LYS A 50 10.84 -16.31 -6.89
C LYS A 50 9.37 -16.18 -6.52
N ILE A 51 9.01 -15.07 -5.89
CA ILE A 51 7.62 -14.74 -5.54
C ILE A 51 7.16 -13.62 -6.49
N TYR A 52 6.01 -13.84 -7.12
CA TYR A 52 5.34 -12.86 -7.95
C TYR A 52 4.01 -12.48 -7.30
N LEU A 53 3.75 -11.18 -7.17
CA LEU A 53 2.49 -10.67 -6.64
C LEU A 53 1.69 -10.02 -7.77
N LEU A 54 0.56 -10.61 -8.11
CA LEU A 54 -0.35 -10.04 -9.11
C LEU A 54 -1.20 -8.95 -8.47
N VAL A 55 -1.19 -7.75 -9.06
CA VAL A 55 -1.86 -6.57 -8.51
C VAL A 55 -2.71 -5.86 -9.55
N ASP A 56 -3.79 -5.23 -9.09
CA ASP A 56 -4.63 -4.38 -9.91
C ASP A 56 -5.30 -3.27 -9.07
N ARG A 57 -6.07 -2.42 -9.75
CA ARG A 57 -6.82 -1.31 -9.14
C ARG A 57 -7.84 -1.69 -8.06
N ARG A 58 -8.07 -2.98 -7.76
CA ARG A 58 -8.95 -3.42 -6.66
C ARG A 58 -8.18 -3.78 -5.41
N VAL A 59 -6.84 -3.75 -5.45
CA VAL A 59 -5.97 -3.95 -4.30
C VAL A 59 -6.03 -2.70 -3.41
N TYR A 60 -6.73 -2.79 -2.28
CA TYR A 60 -6.91 -1.71 -1.30
C TYR A 60 -6.68 -2.24 0.13
N SER A 61 -6.56 -1.33 1.10
CA SER A 61 -6.52 -1.66 2.53
C SER A 61 -5.39 -2.65 2.85
N SER A 62 -5.63 -3.73 3.59
CA SER A 62 -4.57 -4.68 3.96
C SER A 62 -3.86 -5.33 2.76
N ALA A 63 -4.55 -5.47 1.62
CA ALA A 63 -3.94 -5.97 0.39
C ALA A 63 -2.96 -4.94 -0.20
N GLU A 64 -3.29 -3.65 -0.10
CA GLU A 64 -2.38 -2.57 -0.45
C GLU A 64 -1.19 -2.51 0.52
N SER A 65 -1.41 -2.67 1.83
CA SER A 65 -0.31 -2.73 2.80
C SER A 65 0.71 -3.81 2.42
N PHE A 66 0.21 -4.96 1.95
CA PHE A 66 1.03 -6.07 1.52
C PHE A 66 1.74 -5.80 0.19
N ALA A 67 1.06 -5.19 -0.80
CA ALA A 67 1.68 -4.77 -2.05
C ALA A 67 2.81 -3.76 -1.81
N ALA A 68 2.56 -2.72 -1.00
CA ALA A 68 3.55 -1.74 -0.60
C ALA A 68 4.74 -2.40 0.13
N PHE A 69 4.47 -3.32 1.06
CA PHE A 69 5.54 -4.10 1.70
C PHE A 69 6.39 -4.87 0.69
N CYS A 70 5.77 -5.62 -0.24
CA CYS A 70 6.47 -6.39 -1.25
C CYS A 70 7.35 -5.50 -2.14
N LYS A 71 6.80 -4.35 -2.58
CA LYS A 71 7.51 -3.36 -3.40
C LYS A 71 8.71 -2.76 -2.67
N THR A 72 8.50 -2.27 -1.45
CA THR A 72 9.52 -1.59 -0.65
C THR A 72 10.65 -2.53 -0.21
N SER A 73 10.31 -3.76 0.17
CA SER A 73 11.27 -4.77 0.63
C SER A 73 11.94 -5.57 -0.49
N LYS A 74 11.42 -5.48 -1.73
CA LYS A 74 11.79 -6.31 -2.87
C LYS A 74 11.61 -7.82 -2.61
N TRP A 75 10.71 -8.18 -1.68
CA TRP A 75 10.46 -9.57 -1.33
C TRP A 75 9.69 -10.33 -2.41
N ALA A 76 8.91 -9.63 -3.24
CA ALA A 76 8.23 -10.18 -4.40
C ALA A 76 8.32 -9.20 -5.58
N THR A 77 8.24 -9.72 -6.81
CA THR A 77 8.07 -8.91 -8.02
C THR A 77 6.59 -8.66 -8.27
N LEU A 78 6.17 -7.40 -8.29
CA LEU A 78 4.78 -7.01 -8.55
C LEU A 78 4.51 -6.95 -10.05
N ILE A 79 3.44 -7.60 -10.51
CA ILE A 79 3.05 -7.65 -11.92
C ILE A 79 1.57 -7.31 -12.05
N GLY A 80 1.21 -6.41 -12.98
CA GLY A 80 -0.18 -6.07 -13.26
C GLY A 80 -0.39 -4.58 -13.44
N LYS A 81 -1.44 -4.01 -12.84
CA LYS A 81 -1.68 -2.56 -12.82
C LYS A 81 -1.39 -1.99 -11.46
N ARG A 82 -1.19 -0.67 -11.43
CA ARG A 82 -1.16 0.10 -10.20
C ARG A 82 -2.34 -0.28 -9.30
N THR A 83 -2.06 -0.37 -8.01
CA THR A 83 -3.04 -0.76 -7.00
C THR A 83 -4.10 0.32 -6.79
N GLY A 84 -5.04 0.03 -5.89
CA GLY A 84 -6.07 0.94 -5.49
C GLY A 84 -5.63 2.05 -4.53
N GLY A 85 -4.76 1.73 -3.57
CA GLY A 85 -4.32 2.66 -2.50
C GLY A 85 -4.87 2.33 -1.11
N ASP A 86 -4.84 3.31 -0.21
CA ASP A 86 -5.24 3.28 1.20
C ASP A 86 -4.74 2.10 2.04
N GLY A 87 -3.49 1.66 1.84
CA GLY A 87 -2.96 0.51 2.59
C GLY A 87 -2.06 0.86 3.77
N ILE A 88 -1.51 2.08 3.78
CA ILE A 88 -0.47 2.45 4.74
C ILE A 88 -1.11 3.25 5.86
N GLY A 89 -1.33 2.62 7.01
CA GLY A 89 -1.80 3.34 8.18
C GLY A 89 -2.54 2.53 9.24
N ILE A 90 -3.58 3.13 9.79
CA ILE A 90 -4.51 2.62 10.81
C ILE A 90 -5.89 2.37 10.21
N ASP A 91 -6.72 1.66 10.97
CA ASP A 91 -8.11 1.48 10.60
C ASP A 91 -8.83 2.84 10.46
N PRO A 92 -9.74 2.98 9.47
CA PRO A 92 -10.48 4.21 9.27
C PRO A 92 -11.25 4.67 10.52
N ILE A 93 -11.35 5.98 10.67
CA ILE A 93 -12.06 6.61 11.77
C ILE A 93 -13.56 6.56 11.48
N LEU A 94 -14.33 6.25 12.53
CA LEU A 94 -15.79 6.31 12.52
C LEU A 94 -16.24 7.45 13.44
N CYS A 95 -17.08 8.35 12.93
CA CYS A 95 -17.75 9.37 13.75
C CYS A 95 -19.26 9.34 13.53
N SER A 96 -20.03 9.55 14.59
CA SER A 96 -21.49 9.68 14.52
C SER A 96 -21.88 11.15 14.53
N LEU A 97 -22.75 11.55 13.61
CA LEU A 97 -23.30 12.90 13.58
C LEU A 97 -24.28 13.09 14.74
N PRO A 98 -24.14 14.17 15.55
CA PRO A 98 -24.83 14.29 16.82
C PRO A 98 -26.36 14.38 16.71
N ASN A 99 -26.88 14.88 15.57
CA ASN A 99 -28.31 15.14 15.40
C ASN A 99 -29.05 14.10 14.55
N SER A 100 -28.36 13.42 13.63
CA SER A 100 -28.97 12.42 12.73
C SER A 100 -28.62 10.98 13.06
N GLY A 101 -27.54 10.77 13.83
CA GLY A 101 -27.00 9.44 14.10
C GLY A 101 -26.32 8.78 12.89
N PHE A 102 -26.13 9.49 11.77
CA PHE A 102 -25.37 8.94 10.64
C PHE A 102 -23.92 8.72 11.02
N VAL A 103 -23.39 7.57 10.64
CA VAL A 103 -21.99 7.22 10.83
C VAL A 103 -21.21 7.53 9.57
N ILE A 104 -20.19 8.38 9.70
CA ILE A 104 -19.25 8.69 8.63
C ILE A 104 -17.97 7.89 8.88
N ARG A 105 -17.47 7.26 7.82
CA ARG A 105 -16.18 6.54 7.80
C ARG A 105 -15.23 7.26 6.85
N PHE A 106 -14.03 7.57 7.32
CA PHE A 106 -13.00 8.23 6.52
C PHE A 106 -11.59 7.85 7.00
N THR A 107 -10.59 8.01 6.13
CA THR A 107 -9.20 7.75 6.50
C THR A 107 -8.72 8.78 7.52
N GLY A 108 -8.00 8.31 8.54
CA GLY A 108 -7.54 9.14 9.66
C GLY A 108 -6.15 9.74 9.46
N GLU A 109 -5.42 9.31 8.43
CA GLU A 109 -4.05 9.71 8.19
C GLU A 109 -3.66 9.57 6.71
N MET A 110 -2.55 10.21 6.34
CA MET A 110 -1.96 10.09 5.01
C MET A 110 -0.82 9.08 5.05
N GLY A 111 -1.10 7.87 4.57
CA GLY A 111 -0.09 6.86 4.33
C GLY A 111 0.88 7.29 3.22
N LEU A 112 2.19 7.15 3.46
CA LEU A 112 3.21 7.52 2.48
C LEU A 112 3.90 6.27 1.91
N ASN A 113 4.09 6.28 0.59
CA ASN A 113 4.97 5.35 -0.12
C ASN A 113 6.44 5.56 0.28
N SER A 114 7.33 4.64 -0.10
CA SER A 114 8.77 4.75 0.21
C SER A 114 9.46 5.97 -0.40
N ASP A 115 8.92 6.51 -1.48
CA ASP A 115 9.42 7.73 -2.13
C ASP A 115 8.85 9.02 -1.50
N GLY A 116 7.99 8.89 -0.48
CA GLY A 116 7.35 10.01 0.20
C GLY A 116 6.02 10.45 -0.41
N SER A 117 5.56 9.87 -1.52
CA SER A 117 4.26 10.22 -2.12
C SER A 117 3.06 9.68 -1.33
N ALA A 118 1.90 10.34 -1.40
CA ALA A 118 0.68 9.88 -0.76
C ALA A 118 0.16 8.58 -1.40
N ASN A 119 0.12 7.49 -0.63
CA ASN A 119 -0.29 6.17 -1.11
C ASN A 119 -1.73 6.16 -1.64
N GLU A 120 -2.63 6.98 -1.08
CA GLU A 120 -4.01 7.07 -1.58
C GLU A 120 -4.09 7.69 -2.98
N GLU A 121 -3.17 8.60 -3.30
CA GLU A 121 -3.20 9.37 -4.55
C GLU A 121 -2.33 8.73 -5.63
N THR A 122 -1.15 8.23 -5.23
CA THR A 122 -0.14 7.71 -6.15
C THR A 122 -0.05 6.19 -6.14
N GLN A 123 -0.60 5.52 -5.12
CA GLN A 123 -0.77 4.08 -5.02
C GLN A 123 0.55 3.31 -5.08
N THR A 124 0.50 1.97 -5.12
CA THR A 124 1.68 1.13 -5.36
C THR A 124 1.79 0.79 -6.84
N GLU A 125 2.90 1.20 -7.46
CA GLU A 125 3.21 0.87 -8.85
C GLU A 125 3.84 -0.53 -8.97
N PRO A 126 3.35 -1.40 -9.88
CA PRO A 126 3.97 -2.70 -10.11
C PRO A 126 5.40 -2.56 -10.63
N ASP A 127 6.19 -3.62 -10.52
CA ASP A 127 7.51 -3.70 -11.15
C ASP A 127 7.40 -3.94 -12.66
N ILE A 128 6.39 -4.70 -13.08
CA ILE A 128 6.06 -4.95 -14.49
C ILE A 128 4.61 -4.58 -14.73
N SER A 129 4.39 -3.52 -15.50
CA SER A 129 3.06 -3.02 -15.83
C SER A 129 2.48 -3.76 -17.03
N VAL A 130 1.34 -4.42 -16.83
CA VAL A 130 0.55 -5.13 -17.86
C VAL A 130 -0.95 -4.93 -17.60
N SER A 131 -1.80 -5.25 -18.56
CA SER A 131 -3.25 -5.15 -18.40
C SER A 131 -3.88 -6.51 -18.03
N PRO A 132 -4.07 -6.82 -16.73
CA PRO A 132 -4.78 -8.05 -16.35
C PRO A 132 -6.20 -8.02 -16.91
N VAL A 133 -6.62 -9.15 -17.47
CA VAL A 133 -7.93 -9.28 -18.12
C VAL A 133 -9.02 -9.25 -17.06
N ARG A 134 -9.99 -8.35 -17.22
CA ARG A 134 -11.21 -8.38 -16.40
C ARG A 134 -12.24 -9.28 -17.06
N ILE A 135 -12.44 -10.46 -16.45
CA ILE A 135 -13.73 -11.16 -16.31
C ILE A 135 -14.38 -11.73 -17.59
N GLU A 136 -14.19 -11.16 -18.79
CA GLU A 136 -14.93 -11.61 -19.98
C GLU A 136 -14.47 -12.97 -20.54
N LEU A 137 -13.30 -13.44 -20.11
CA LEU A 137 -12.78 -14.76 -20.42
C LEU A 137 -12.24 -15.34 -19.10
N GLU A 138 -13.00 -16.22 -18.44
CA GLU A 138 -12.57 -16.95 -17.22
C GLU A 138 -11.44 -17.95 -17.53
N ASN A 139 -10.37 -17.48 -18.18
CA ASN A 139 -9.28 -18.31 -18.65
C ASN A 139 -7.96 -17.55 -18.46
N TYR A 140 -7.18 -18.02 -17.50
CA TYR A 140 -5.86 -17.49 -17.15
C TYR A 140 -4.89 -17.43 -18.34
N ARG A 141 -5.14 -18.21 -19.40
CA ARG A 141 -4.35 -18.19 -20.63
C ARG A 141 -4.37 -16.82 -21.34
N TYR A 142 -5.39 -16.01 -21.07
CA TYR A 142 -5.50 -14.66 -21.62
C TYR A 142 -5.14 -13.57 -20.62
N ASP A 143 -4.98 -13.89 -19.33
CA ASP A 143 -4.59 -12.91 -18.32
C ASP A 143 -3.13 -12.49 -18.53
N GLU A 144 -2.91 -11.25 -18.95
CA GLU A 144 -1.56 -10.74 -19.24
C GLU A 144 -0.61 -10.80 -18.05
N ALA A 145 -1.12 -10.65 -16.82
CA ALA A 145 -0.29 -10.72 -15.62
C ALA A 145 0.15 -12.16 -15.33
N VAL A 146 -0.75 -13.13 -15.51
CA VAL A 146 -0.39 -14.56 -15.45
C VAL A 146 0.58 -14.92 -16.58
N GLN A 147 0.30 -14.50 -17.81
CA GLN A 147 1.18 -14.80 -18.95
C GLN A 147 2.57 -14.17 -18.77
N GLU A 148 2.65 -12.99 -18.17
CA GLU A 148 3.92 -12.36 -17.84
C GLU A 148 4.71 -13.20 -16.82
N VAL A 149 4.07 -13.67 -15.73
CA VAL A 149 4.72 -14.61 -14.79
C VAL A 149 5.27 -15.84 -15.50
N LEU A 150 4.49 -16.44 -16.41
CA LEU A 150 4.89 -17.64 -17.14
C LEU A 150 6.18 -17.44 -17.96
N LYS A 151 6.46 -16.23 -18.46
CA LYS A 151 7.71 -15.90 -19.18
C LYS A 151 8.95 -15.93 -18.27
N HIS A 152 8.79 -15.75 -16.97
CA HIS A 152 9.90 -15.71 -16.02
C HIS A 152 10.19 -17.06 -15.35
N ILE A 153 9.22 -17.96 -15.30
CA ILE A 153 9.38 -19.31 -14.72
C ILE A 153 9.85 -20.35 -15.74
N ASN A 154 9.63 -20.13 -17.04
CA ASN A 154 10.01 -21.04 -18.12
C ASN A 154 11.43 -20.78 -18.67
N LYS A 155 12.28 -20.11 -17.90
CA LYS A 155 13.69 -19.85 -18.20
C LYS A 155 14.57 -20.65 -17.25
#